data_AF-A0AAD6PBA3-F1
#
_entry.id   AF-A0AAD6PBA3-F1
#
_cell.length_a   1.000
_cell.length_b   1.000
_cell.length_c   1.000
_cell.angle_alpha   90.00
_cell.angle_beta   90.00
_cell.angle_gamma   90.00
#
_symmetry.space_group_name_H-M   'P 1'
#
loop_
_entity.id
_entity.type
_entity.pdbx_description
1 polymer ?
#
loop_
_entity_poly.entity_id
_entity_poly.type
_entity_poly.pdbx_seq_one_letter_code
_entity_poly.pdbx_strand_id
1 'polypeptide(L)'
;MQSSSDSRTFKLDQRVHSTNDPRRVGTVKYIGPVEGYPGTWVGVDWDNGEAKHDGSLNGIRYFEARSQLSGSFVRTQNLNAGISFIEAFYIRYRDQPTQEDEDEMYVLSASNRRVSVQLVGKEKVQDKLSRLEELTGASLSYLGVSNPGSPNEISNIVPNLKELDLTGNLLSEWK
;
A
#
# COMPACT_ATOMS: atom_id res chain seq x y z
N MET A 1 28.61 0.89 1.06
CA MET A 1 27.23 1.42 1.11
C MET A 1 26.46 0.69 0.02
N GLN A 2 25.75 -0.37 0.37
CA GLN A 2 24.95 -1.15 -0.58
C GLN A 2 23.50 -0.77 -0.29
N SER A 3 22.97 0.17 -1.07
CA SER A 3 21.52 0.42 -1.09
C SER A 3 20.90 -0.77 -1.80
N SER A 4 20.40 -1.72 -1.02
CA SER A 4 19.47 -2.74 -1.48
C SER A 4 18.25 -2.03 -2.07
N SER A 5 18.29 -1.82 -3.39
CA SER A 5 17.12 -1.49 -4.16
C SER A 5 16.17 -2.66 -4.03
N ASP A 6 15.08 -2.49 -3.28
CA ASP A 6 13.94 -3.39 -3.35
C ASP A 6 13.49 -3.44 -4.81
N SER A 7 13.96 -4.43 -5.54
CA SER A 7 13.49 -4.72 -6.90
C SER A 7 12.10 -5.32 -6.76
N ARG A 8 11.12 -4.46 -6.46
CA ARG A 8 9.69 -4.77 -6.53
C ARG A 8 9.42 -5.27 -7.94
N THR A 9 9.32 -6.58 -8.06
CA THR A 9 9.15 -7.23 -9.34
C THR A 9 7.66 -7.32 -9.60
N PHE A 10 7.19 -6.61 -10.63
CA PHE A 10 5.82 -6.71 -11.09
C PHE A 10 5.59 -8.07 -11.75
N LYS A 11 4.36 -8.57 -11.70
CA LYS A 11 3.91 -9.79 -12.39
C LYS A 11 2.81 -9.42 -13.39
N LEU A 12 2.73 -10.16 -14.49
CA LEU A 12 1.60 -10.05 -15.40
C LEU A 12 0.30 -10.36 -14.67
N ASP A 13 -0.77 -9.67 -15.07
CA ASP A 13 -2.12 -9.76 -14.54
C ASP A 13 -2.32 -9.39 -13.07
N GLN A 14 -1.27 -8.95 -12.37
CA GLN A 14 -1.42 -8.41 -11.03
C GLN A 14 -2.08 -7.02 -11.06
N ARG A 15 -2.82 -6.70 -10.00
CA ARG A 15 -3.44 -5.39 -9.78
C ARG A 15 -2.41 -4.42 -9.21
N VAL A 16 -2.48 -3.17 -9.68
CA VAL A 16 -1.60 -2.08 -9.26
C VAL A 16 -2.38 -0.80 -9.17
N HIS A 17 -1.93 0.15 -8.34
CA HIS A 17 -2.42 1.53 -8.39
C HIS A 17 -1.29 2.53 -8.65
N SER A 18 -1.67 3.71 -9.10
CA SER A 18 -0.75 4.85 -9.22
C SER A 18 -0.23 5.26 -7.85
N THR A 19 1.08 5.51 -7.73
CA THR A 19 1.67 5.97 -6.46
C THR A 19 1.07 7.30 -5.98
N ASN A 20 0.60 8.14 -6.90
CA ASN A 20 0.01 9.44 -6.58
C ASN A 20 -1.51 9.38 -6.33
N ASP A 21 -2.15 8.27 -6.71
CA ASP A 21 -3.60 8.13 -6.58
C ASP A 21 -3.98 6.65 -6.40
N PRO A 22 -4.30 6.21 -5.17
CA PRO A 22 -4.68 4.83 -4.90
C PRO A 22 -6.01 4.43 -5.54
N ARG A 23 -6.83 5.40 -6.00
CA ARG A 23 -8.08 5.13 -6.72
C ARG A 23 -7.85 4.83 -8.19
N ARG A 24 -6.70 5.24 -8.73
CA ARG A 24 -6.31 4.93 -10.09
C ARG A 24 -5.70 3.54 -10.14
N VAL A 25 -6.57 2.54 -10.28
CA VAL A 25 -6.22 1.12 -10.30
C VAL A 25 -6.20 0.59 -11.73
N GLY A 26 -5.28 -0.33 -11.99
CA GLY A 26 -5.16 -1.03 -13.26
C GLY A 26 -4.54 -2.40 -13.10
N THR A 27 -4.35 -3.06 -14.24
CA THR A 27 -3.81 -4.41 -14.33
C THR A 27 -2.54 -4.40 -15.16
N VAL A 28 -1.49 -5.07 -14.69
CA VAL A 28 -0.23 -5.18 -15.43
C VAL A 28 -0.43 -6.09 -16.64
N LYS A 29 -0.14 -5.59 -17.84
CA LYS A 29 -0.26 -6.32 -19.11
C LYS A 29 1.06 -6.49 -19.85
N TYR A 30 2.08 -5.71 -19.50
CA TYR A 30 3.41 -5.81 -20.10
C TYR A 30 4.49 -5.45 -19.11
N ILE A 31 5.63 -6.12 -19.17
CA ILE A 31 6.84 -5.78 -18.42
C ILE A 31 8.03 -5.99 -19.35
N GLY A 32 8.73 -4.91 -19.71
CA GLY A 32 9.84 -5.05 -20.65
C GLY A 32 10.33 -3.72 -21.22
N PRO A 33 11.27 -3.78 -22.19
CA PRO A 33 11.73 -2.60 -22.91
C PRO A 33 10.62 -2.03 -23.81
N VAL A 34 10.71 -0.74 -24.14
CA VAL A 34 9.84 -0.06 -25.12
C VAL A 34 10.74 0.64 -26.12
N GLU A 35 10.50 0.44 -27.41
CA GLU A 35 11.33 1.02 -28.47
C GLU A 35 11.40 2.55 -28.36
N GLY A 36 12.63 3.09 -28.42
CA GLY A 36 12.89 4.52 -28.25
C GLY A 36 12.96 5.00 -26.80
N TYR A 37 12.73 4.12 -25.81
CA TYR A 37 12.78 4.49 -24.39
C TYR A 37 13.72 3.57 -23.59
N PRO A 38 14.70 4.11 -22.85
CA PRO A 38 15.65 3.30 -22.11
C PRO A 38 15.02 2.61 -20.89
N GLY A 39 15.54 1.44 -20.54
CA GLY A 39 15.16 0.69 -19.34
C GLY A 39 13.82 -0.04 -19.44
N THR A 40 13.41 -0.65 -18.34
CA THR A 40 12.16 -1.42 -18.25
C THR A 40 10.96 -0.51 -17.99
N TRP A 41 9.85 -0.85 -18.61
CA TRP A 41 8.54 -0.23 -18.46
C TRP A 41 7.50 -1.27 -18.08
N VAL A 42 6.47 -0.80 -17.38
CA VAL A 42 5.29 -1.59 -17.06
C VAL A 42 4.13 -1.06 -17.89
N GLY A 43 3.58 -1.88 -18.77
CA GLY A 43 2.32 -1.60 -19.45
C GLY A 43 1.17 -1.92 -18.51
N VAL A 44 0.34 -0.92 -18.22
CA VAL A 44 -0.82 -1.03 -17.34
C VAL A 44 -2.07 -0.72 -18.14
N ASP A 45 -3.07 -1.58 -18.00
CA ASP A 45 -4.43 -1.36 -18.48
C ASP A 45 -5.29 -0.83 -17.31
N TRP A 46 -5.68 0.43 -17.37
CA TRP A 46 -6.39 1.15 -16.30
C TRP A 46 -7.90 0.93 -16.36
N ASP A 47 -8.54 0.82 -15.19
CA ASP A 47 -9.96 0.51 -15.11
C ASP A 47 -10.87 1.64 -15.59
N ASN A 48 -10.48 2.90 -15.37
CA ASN A 48 -11.33 4.07 -15.61
C ASN A 48 -11.20 4.67 -17.03
N GLY A 49 -10.36 4.10 -17.91
CA GLY A 49 -10.29 4.52 -19.32
C GLY A 49 -9.74 5.92 -19.60
N GLU A 50 -8.98 6.50 -18.66
CA GLU A 50 -8.38 7.85 -18.77
C GLU A 50 -6.85 7.79 -18.97
N ALA A 51 -6.45 7.11 -20.03
CA ALA A 51 -5.06 6.81 -20.34
C ALA A 51 -4.70 7.23 -21.77
N LYS A 52 -3.56 6.73 -22.28
CA LYS A 52 -2.90 7.30 -23.46
C LYS A 52 -3.07 6.47 -24.73
N HIS A 53 -3.16 5.15 -24.61
CA HIS A 53 -3.06 4.25 -25.78
C HIS A 53 -3.80 2.93 -25.58
N ASP A 54 -3.91 2.14 -26.64
CA ASP A 54 -4.52 0.81 -26.68
C ASP A 54 -3.54 -0.34 -26.32
N GLY A 55 -2.31 0.03 -25.94
CA GLY A 55 -1.20 -0.91 -25.68
C GLY A 55 -0.17 -0.97 -26.82
N SER A 56 -0.36 -0.17 -27.87
CA SER A 56 0.66 0.10 -28.89
C SER A 56 1.34 1.47 -28.72
N LEU A 57 2.56 1.59 -29.25
CA LEU A 57 3.31 2.85 -29.34
C LEU A 57 4.08 2.88 -30.67
N ASN A 58 3.94 3.97 -31.43
CA ASN A 58 4.59 4.17 -32.74
C ASN A 58 4.38 3.00 -33.73
N GLY A 59 3.20 2.37 -33.72
CA GLY A 59 2.85 1.25 -34.59
C GLY A 59 3.27 -0.13 -34.06
N ILE A 60 4.00 -0.21 -32.94
CA ILE A 60 4.37 -1.48 -32.30
C ILE A 60 3.40 -1.82 -31.18
N ARG A 61 2.86 -3.05 -31.20
CA ARG A 61 1.96 -3.61 -30.18
C ARG A 61 2.80 -4.27 -29.07
N TYR A 62 2.60 -3.85 -27.82
CA TYR A 62 3.24 -4.48 -26.65
C TYR A 62 2.25 -5.28 -25.81
N PHE A 63 1.02 -4.79 -25.70
CA PHE A 63 -0.11 -5.48 -25.08
C PHE A 63 -1.42 -5.04 -25.72
N GLU A 64 -2.51 -5.72 -25.36
CA GLU A 64 -3.87 -5.34 -25.72
C GLU A 64 -4.57 -4.77 -24.48
N ALA A 65 -4.90 -3.49 -24.52
CA ALA A 65 -5.67 -2.83 -23.48
C ALA A 65 -7.18 -2.95 -23.76
N ARG A 66 -8.02 -2.86 -22.73
CA ARG A 66 -9.48 -3.02 -22.85
C ARG A 66 -10.17 -1.95 -23.71
N SER A 67 -9.53 -0.81 -23.91
CA SER A 67 -10.03 0.31 -24.73
C SER A 67 -8.89 1.11 -25.34
N GLN A 68 -9.20 1.92 -26.35
CA GLN A 68 -8.21 2.77 -27.04
C GLN A 68 -7.47 3.75 -26.12
N LEU A 69 -8.05 4.10 -24.97
CA LEU A 69 -7.53 5.08 -24.04
C LEU A 69 -7.39 4.50 -22.62
N SER A 70 -7.11 3.21 -22.49
CA SER A 70 -6.97 2.55 -21.17
C SER A 70 -5.55 2.13 -20.84
N GLY A 71 -4.67 2.00 -21.83
CA GLY A 71 -3.26 1.64 -21.65
C GLY A 71 -2.34 2.81 -21.28
N SER A 72 -1.32 2.53 -20.47
CA SER A 72 -0.15 3.38 -20.24
C SER A 72 1.13 2.57 -20.08
N PHE A 73 2.26 3.08 -20.58
CA PHE A 73 3.59 2.66 -20.14
C PHE A 73 4.04 3.51 -18.95
N VAL A 74 4.34 2.86 -17.83
CA VAL A 74 4.63 3.51 -16.55
C VAL A 74 5.95 2.99 -15.99
N ARG A 75 6.69 3.87 -15.30
CA ARG A 75 7.89 3.48 -14.55
C ARG A 75 7.51 2.77 -13.25
N THR A 76 8.32 1.81 -12.86
CA THR A 76 8.12 1.00 -11.65
C THR A 76 7.93 1.86 -10.40
N GLN A 77 8.67 2.96 -10.24
CA GLN A 77 8.53 3.86 -9.08
C GLN A 77 7.20 4.62 -9.01
N ASN A 78 6.45 4.67 -10.11
CA ASN A 78 5.15 5.35 -10.17
C ASN A 78 3.98 4.37 -9.96
N LEU A 79 4.26 3.10 -9.69
CA LEU A 79 3.27 2.06 -9.44
C LEU A 79 3.47 1.46 -8.05
N ASN A 80 2.36 1.16 -7.40
CA ASN A 80 2.33 0.37 -6.18
C ASN A 80 1.77 -1.03 -6.51
N ALA A 81 2.50 -2.07 -6.11
CA ALA A 81 2.07 -3.48 -6.25
C ALA A 81 1.08 -3.91 -5.15
N GLY A 82 0.85 -3.03 -4.18
CA GLY A 82 0.06 -3.27 -2.99
C GLY A 82 0.87 -3.78 -1.81
N ILE A 83 0.16 -3.93 -0.71
CA ILE A 83 0.67 -4.37 0.59
C ILE A 83 -0.18 -5.53 1.12
N SER A 84 0.31 -6.23 2.14
CA SER A 84 -0.47 -7.23 2.84
C SER A 84 -1.60 -6.61 3.67
N PHE A 85 -2.62 -7.40 3.98
CA PHE A 85 -3.69 -7.01 4.91
C PHE A 85 -3.10 -6.56 6.26
N ILE A 86 -2.12 -7.28 6.79
CA ILE A 86 -1.50 -7.00 8.09
C ILE A 86 -0.79 -5.65 8.08
N GLU A 87 -0.02 -5.36 7.03
CA GLU A 87 0.62 -4.05 6.85
C GLU A 87 -0.41 -2.92 6.76
N ALA A 88 -1.45 -3.09 5.92
CA ALA A 88 -2.52 -2.11 5.79
C ALA A 88 -3.24 -1.87 7.12
N PHE A 89 -3.47 -2.94 7.87
CA PHE A 89 -4.10 -2.88 9.17
C PHE A 89 -3.25 -2.11 10.18
N TYR A 90 -1.93 -2.33 10.20
CA TYR A 90 -1.03 -1.55 11.06
C TYR A 90 -0.96 -0.08 10.68
N ILE A 91 -0.87 0.23 9.38
CA ILE A 91 -0.90 1.62 8.89
C ILE A 91 -2.17 2.34 9.36
N ARG A 92 -3.32 1.64 9.38
CA ARG A 92 -4.60 2.25 9.74
C ARG A 92 -4.83 2.33 11.25
N TYR A 93 -4.48 1.28 11.99
CA TYR A 93 -4.94 1.10 13.37
C TYR A 93 -3.82 1.12 14.43
N ARG A 94 -2.54 1.10 14.03
CA ARG A 94 -1.41 1.08 14.97
C ARG A 94 -0.66 2.42 15.05
N ASP A 95 -0.59 3.15 13.94
CA ASP A 95 0.16 4.41 13.82
C ASP A 95 -0.70 5.64 14.15
N GLN A 96 -0.54 6.14 15.39
CA GLN A 96 -0.19 7.54 15.72
C GLN A 96 0.49 7.50 17.10
N PRO A 97 1.73 8.01 17.24
CA PRO A 97 2.01 9.46 17.28
C PRO A 97 3.19 9.92 16.38
N THR A 98 3.33 11.24 16.21
CA THR A 98 4.40 11.92 15.44
C THR A 98 5.66 12.18 16.29
N GLN A 99 6.78 12.55 15.66
CA GLN A 99 8.02 12.94 16.37
C GLN A 99 7.86 14.24 17.17
N GLU A 100 6.97 15.15 16.75
CA GLU A 100 6.61 16.35 17.54
C GLU A 100 5.88 15.97 18.85
N ASP A 101 5.07 14.90 18.82
CA ASP A 101 4.38 14.38 20.01
C ASP A 101 5.34 13.76 21.06
N GLU A 102 6.54 13.34 20.64
CA GLU A 102 7.60 12.84 21.54
C GLU A 102 8.47 13.99 22.07
N ASP A 103 8.71 15.03 21.27
CA ASP A 103 9.59 16.16 21.61
C ASP A 103 8.94 17.22 22.53
N GLU A 104 7.61 17.35 22.54
CA GLU A 104 6.89 18.31 23.42
C GLU A 104 6.67 17.81 24.86
N MET A 105 6.97 16.54 25.18
CA MET A 105 6.66 15.93 26.48
C MET A 105 7.81 16.05 27.50
N TYR A 106 8.19 17.28 27.84
CA TYR A 106 9.11 17.55 28.95
C TYR A 106 8.46 18.52 29.95
N VAL A 107 8.71 18.29 31.23
CA VAL A 107 8.40 19.25 32.29
C VAL A 107 9.69 19.90 32.77
N LEU A 108 9.63 21.18 33.12
CA LEU A 108 10.75 21.89 33.75
C LEU A 108 10.73 21.59 35.25
N SER A 109 11.83 21.04 35.75
CA SER A 109 12.08 20.90 37.20
C SER A 109 12.05 22.28 37.88
N ALA A 110 11.87 22.32 39.21
CA ALA A 110 12.06 23.52 40.02
C ALA A 110 13.46 24.15 39.89
N SER A 111 14.44 23.38 39.37
CA SER A 111 15.79 23.84 39.00
C SER A 111 15.93 24.21 37.51
N ASN A 112 14.81 24.37 36.79
CA ASN A 112 14.70 24.74 35.39
C ASN A 112 15.43 23.80 34.40
N ARG A 113 15.58 22.53 34.75
CA ARG A 113 16.10 21.48 33.86
C ARG A 113 14.95 20.74 33.19
N ARG A 114 15.10 20.43 31.89
CA ARG A 114 14.14 19.58 31.15
C ARG A 114 14.20 18.16 31.71
N VAL A 115 13.05 17.63 32.11
CA VAL A 115 12.89 16.23 32.54
C VAL A 115 11.88 15.58 31.59
N SER A 116 12.29 14.53 30.89
CA SER A 116 11.40 13.74 30.06
C SER A 116 10.41 12.97 30.93
N VAL A 117 9.11 13.07 30.64
CA VAL A 117 8.10 12.26 31.32
C VAL A 117 8.05 10.91 30.62
N GLN A 118 8.62 9.89 31.23
CA GLN A 118 8.60 8.53 30.69
C GLN A 118 7.23 7.89 30.97
N LEU A 119 6.27 8.04 30.06
CA LEU A 119 5.03 7.27 30.09
C LEU A 119 5.27 5.87 29.52
N VAL A 120 4.93 4.87 30.33
CA VAL A 120 5.25 3.44 30.17
C VAL A 120 4.75 2.88 28.83
N GLY A 121 5.67 2.58 27.92
CA GLY A 121 5.39 2.03 26.59
C GLY A 121 4.79 0.61 26.56
N LYS A 122 4.69 -0.12 27.68
CA LYS A 122 4.05 -1.44 27.73
C LYS A 122 2.53 -1.37 27.89
N GLU A 123 2.04 -0.37 28.61
CA GLU A 123 0.61 -0.20 28.88
C GLU A 123 -0.13 0.25 27.61
N LYS A 124 0.42 1.25 26.90
CA LYS A 124 -0.14 1.70 25.59
C LYS A 124 -0.17 0.61 24.52
N VAL A 125 0.80 -0.31 24.52
CA VAL A 125 0.84 -1.43 23.56
C VAL A 125 -0.19 -2.49 23.94
N GLN A 126 -0.33 -2.83 25.22
CA GLN A 126 -1.38 -3.74 25.69
C GLN A 126 -2.78 -3.16 25.45
N ASP A 127 -2.99 -1.86 25.71
CA ASP A 127 -4.26 -1.18 25.46
C ASP A 127 -4.60 -1.04 23.97
N LYS A 128 -3.59 -0.84 23.11
CA LYS A 128 -3.79 -0.86 21.66
C LYS A 128 -4.12 -2.26 21.18
N LEU A 129 -3.39 -3.29 21.64
CA LEU A 129 -3.65 -4.68 21.26
C LEU A 129 -5.01 -5.17 21.75
N SER A 130 -5.43 -4.81 22.98
CA SER A 130 -6.77 -5.14 23.48
C SER A 130 -7.88 -4.51 22.65
N ARG A 131 -7.70 -3.25 22.20
CA ARG A 131 -8.64 -2.61 21.26
C ARG A 131 -8.71 -3.33 19.91
N LEU A 132 -7.60 -3.88 19.43
CA LEU A 132 -7.61 -4.64 18.16
C LEU A 132 -8.33 -5.99 18.32
N GLU A 133 -8.16 -6.66 19.46
CA GLU A 133 -8.87 -7.89 19.77
C GLU A 133 -10.39 -7.67 19.89
N GLU A 134 -10.83 -6.49 20.33
CA GLU A 134 -12.26 -6.12 20.42
C GLU A 134 -12.88 -5.65 19.09
N LEU A 135 -12.09 -5.41 18.03
CA LEU A 135 -12.62 -4.92 16.76
C LEU A 135 -13.52 -5.96 16.09
N THR A 136 -14.80 -5.62 15.96
CA THR A 136 -15.78 -6.39 15.19
C THR A 136 -15.93 -5.92 13.75
N GLY A 137 -15.51 -4.69 13.46
CA GLY A 137 -15.54 -4.10 12.11
C GLY A 137 -14.30 -3.27 11.80
N ALA A 138 -13.78 -3.36 10.58
CA ALA A 138 -12.64 -2.59 10.12
C ALA A 138 -12.80 -2.12 8.66
N SER A 139 -12.18 -1.01 8.31
CA SER A 139 -12.05 -0.54 6.93
C SER A 139 -10.59 -0.36 6.58
N LEU A 140 -10.18 -0.93 5.46
CA LEU A 140 -8.88 -0.79 4.83
C LEU A 140 -9.02 -0.26 3.40
N SER A 141 -10.07 0.53 3.16
CA SER A 141 -10.36 1.04 1.83
C SER A 141 -9.19 1.85 1.24
N TYR A 142 -8.89 1.59 -0.04
CA TYR A 142 -7.86 2.26 -0.83
C TYR A 142 -6.43 2.23 -0.22
N LEU A 143 -6.12 1.25 0.64
CA LEU A 143 -4.76 1.07 1.17
C LEU A 143 -3.84 0.23 0.27
N GLY A 144 -4.39 -0.31 -0.82
CA GLY A 144 -3.65 -1.15 -1.75
C GLY A 144 -3.46 -2.58 -1.25
N VAL A 145 -4.40 -3.14 -0.48
CA VAL A 145 -4.33 -4.54 -0.02
C VAL A 145 -4.31 -5.46 -1.25
N SER A 146 -3.22 -6.18 -1.44
CA SER A 146 -3.00 -7.09 -2.59
C SER A 146 -3.02 -8.55 -2.18
N ASN A 147 -2.81 -8.83 -0.90
CA ASN A 147 -2.78 -10.18 -0.36
C ASN A 147 -3.26 -10.19 1.10
N PRO A 148 -3.93 -11.28 1.54
CA PRO A 148 -4.39 -11.41 2.92
C PRO A 148 -3.25 -11.63 3.93
N GLY A 149 -2.05 -12.04 3.50
CA GLY A 149 -1.00 -12.52 4.39
C GLY A 149 -1.32 -13.92 4.96
N SER A 150 -0.75 -14.26 6.11
CA SER A 150 -0.95 -15.56 6.76
C SER A 150 -2.27 -15.59 7.54
N PRO A 151 -3.15 -16.59 7.33
CA PRO A 151 -4.39 -16.71 8.09
C PRO A 151 -4.19 -16.73 9.61
N ASN A 152 -3.11 -17.37 10.07
CA ASN A 152 -2.76 -17.44 11.49
C ASN A 152 -2.40 -16.06 12.07
N GLU A 153 -1.77 -15.20 11.27
CA GLU A 153 -1.43 -13.84 11.71
C GLU A 153 -2.69 -12.97 11.78
N ILE A 154 -3.58 -13.09 10.80
CA ILE A 154 -4.88 -12.38 10.80
C ILE A 154 -5.67 -12.77 12.06
N SER A 155 -5.81 -14.08 12.33
CA SER A 155 -6.57 -14.56 13.50
C SER A 155 -5.99 -14.12 14.83
N ASN A 156 -4.68 -13.92 14.91
CA ASN A 156 -4.02 -13.44 16.12
C ASN A 156 -4.20 -11.94 16.35
N ILE A 157 -4.27 -11.14 15.28
CA ILE A 157 -4.38 -9.67 15.39
C ILE A 157 -5.83 -9.23 15.55
N VAL A 158 -6.74 -9.88 14.82
CA VAL A 158 -8.17 -9.52 14.77
C VAL A 158 -9.06 -10.75 14.97
N PRO A 159 -8.99 -11.42 16.12
CA PRO A 159 -9.74 -12.66 16.39
C PRO A 159 -11.27 -12.49 16.30
N ASN A 160 -11.80 -11.29 16.54
CA ASN A 160 -13.23 -11.03 16.62
C ASN A 160 -13.79 -10.21 15.44
N LEU A 161 -13.01 -9.99 14.38
CA LEU A 161 -13.43 -9.21 13.23
C LEU A 161 -14.48 -9.96 12.40
N LYS A 162 -15.63 -9.31 12.20
CA LYS A 162 -16.79 -9.84 11.48
C LYS A 162 -17.06 -9.08 10.19
N GLU A 163 -16.75 -7.80 10.17
CA GLU A 163 -16.99 -6.93 9.02
C GLU A 163 -15.68 -6.29 8.56
N LEU A 164 -15.40 -6.38 7.27
CA LEU A 164 -14.18 -5.83 6.69
C LEU A 164 -14.49 -5.14 5.36
N ASP A 165 -14.26 -3.83 5.32
CA ASP A 165 -14.33 -3.04 4.10
C ASP A 165 -12.96 -3.04 3.40
N LEU A 166 -12.90 -3.69 2.23
CA LEU A 166 -11.74 -3.73 1.34
C LEU A 166 -11.97 -2.94 0.05
N THR A 167 -12.88 -1.98 0.03
CA THR A 167 -13.21 -1.19 -1.17
C THR A 167 -11.96 -0.57 -1.80
N GLY A 168 -11.81 -0.73 -3.11
CA GLY A 168 -10.74 -0.08 -3.88
C GLY A 168 -9.34 -0.62 -3.61
N ASN A 169 -9.21 -1.86 -3.14
CA ASN A 169 -7.93 -2.54 -2.99
C ASN A 169 -7.53 -3.36 -4.22
N LEU A 170 -6.38 -4.03 -4.15
CA LEU A 170 -5.69 -4.68 -5.26
C LEU A 170 -5.83 -6.21 -5.25
N LEU A 171 -6.87 -6.74 -4.61
CA LEU A 171 -7.15 -8.17 -4.63
C LEU A 171 -7.65 -8.57 -6.03
N SER A 172 -6.92 -9.47 -6.68
CA SER A 172 -7.27 -10.01 -8.01
C SER A 172 -8.12 -11.28 -7.93
N GLU A 173 -8.09 -11.99 -6.80
CA GLU A 173 -8.85 -13.23 -6.58
C GLU A 173 -9.49 -13.22 -5.19
N TRP A 174 -10.74 -13.66 -5.12
CA TRP A 174 -11.45 -13.95 -3.87
C TRP A 174 -11.50 -15.47 -3.71
N LYS A 175 -10.55 -16.03 -2.97
CA LYS A 175 -10.50 -17.46 -2.61
C LYS A 175 -10.67 -17.62 -1.11
#